data_AF-A0A918BRY5-F1
#
_entry.id   AF-A0A918BRY5-F1
#
_cell.length_a   1.000
_cell.length_b   1.000
_cell.length_c   1.000
_cell.angle_alpha   90.00
_cell.angle_beta   90.00
_cell.angle_gamma   90.00
#
_symmetry.space_group_name_H-M   'P 1'
#
loop_
_entity.id
_entity.type
_entity.pdbx_description
1 polymer ?
#
loop_
_entity_poly.entity_id
_entity_poly.type
_entity_poly.pdbx_seq_one_letter_code
_entity_poly.pdbx_strand_id
1 'polypeptide(L)'
;MTSDGLRADPEVLKTEGYNMFTVGQDFSKAVQALQTGLSALEGGNGATPPWGDDDIGEKFGTVYTGLRDGMYESMGSLAERLAGMGLAFTEMGVRHERNEGDEDAAWTALTSEYDGQVEVPAGVQVSLRPRQEW
;
A
#
# COMPACT_ATOMS: atom_id res chain seq x y z
N MET A 1 -14.40 20.48 20.26
CA MET A 1 -14.60 19.70 19.02
C MET A 1 -13.23 19.27 18.55
N THR A 2 -12.72 18.17 19.11
CA THR A 2 -11.48 17.54 18.67
C THR A 2 -11.77 16.90 17.33
N SER A 3 -11.00 17.27 16.32
CA SER A 3 -10.98 16.59 15.04
C SER A 3 -10.69 15.11 15.30
N ASP A 4 -11.71 14.27 15.20
CA ASP A 4 -11.60 12.83 14.99
C ASP A 4 -11.11 12.59 13.55
N GLY A 5 -10.03 13.29 13.19
CA GLY A 5 -9.33 13.09 11.94
C GLY A 5 -8.54 11.82 12.14
N LEU A 6 -8.89 10.78 11.38
CA LEU A 6 -8.14 9.53 11.17
C LEU A 6 -6.70 9.65 11.68
N ARG A 7 -6.47 9.27 12.95
CA ARG A 7 -5.10 9.05 13.45
C ARG A 7 -4.64 7.78 12.78
N ALA A 8 -3.89 7.93 11.70
CA ALA A 8 -3.37 6.79 10.96
C ALA A 8 -2.23 6.20 11.77
N ASP A 9 -2.48 5.07 12.43
CA ASP A 9 -1.45 4.36 13.19
C ASP A 9 -0.33 3.87 12.22
N PRO A 10 0.92 4.33 12.40
CA PRO A 10 2.01 3.96 11.51
C PRO A 10 2.30 2.45 11.46
N GLU A 11 2.10 1.74 12.57
CA GLU A 11 2.28 0.29 12.61
C GLU A 11 1.20 -0.42 11.80
N VAL A 12 -0.05 0.04 11.90
CA VAL A 12 -1.17 -0.47 11.10
C VAL A 12 -0.90 -0.21 9.61
N LEU A 13 -0.49 1.01 9.24
CA LEU A 13 -0.18 1.35 7.85
C LEU A 13 0.92 0.45 7.26
N LYS A 14 1.99 0.19 8.00
CA LYS A 14 3.06 -0.70 7.54
C LYS A 14 2.60 -2.15 7.42
N THR A 15 1.82 -2.62 8.39
CA THR A 15 1.28 -3.98 8.42
C THR A 15 0.33 -4.23 7.26
N GLU A 16 -0.65 -3.34 7.06
CA GLU A 16 -1.59 -3.42 5.96
C GLU A 16 -0.90 -3.22 4.60
N GLY A 17 0.12 -2.36 4.55
CA GLY A 17 0.97 -2.22 3.37
C GLY A 17 1.66 -3.52 2.98
N TYR A 18 2.26 -4.22 3.95
CA TYR A 18 2.88 -5.53 3.74
C TYR A 18 1.87 -6.61 3.31
N ASN A 19 0.70 -6.65 3.96
CA ASN A 19 -0.36 -7.60 3.64
C ASN A 19 -0.85 -7.38 2.19
N MET A 20 -1.16 -6.14 1.82
CA MET A 20 -1.63 -5.81 0.48
C MET A 20 -0.57 -6.08 -0.59
N PHE A 21 0.70 -5.78 -0.31
CA PHE A 21 1.81 -6.10 -1.19
C PHE A 21 1.94 -7.62 -1.42
N THR A 22 1.81 -8.41 -0.35
CA THR A 22 1.85 -9.88 -0.42
C THR A 22 0.68 -10.43 -1.25
N VAL A 23 -0.54 -9.92 -1.02
CA VAL A 23 -1.72 -10.28 -1.82
C VAL A 23 -1.51 -9.96 -3.30
N GLY A 24 -0.97 -8.79 -3.62
CA GLY A 24 -0.64 -8.42 -5.01
C GLY A 24 0.34 -9.38 -5.68
N GLN A 25 1.39 -9.80 -4.96
CA GLN A 25 2.34 -10.79 -5.46
C GLN A 25 1.72 -12.16 -5.67
N ASP A 26 0.94 -12.66 -4.70
CA ASP A 26 0.34 -13.98 -4.79
C ASP A 26 -0.74 -14.03 -5.89
N PHE A 27 -1.50 -12.94 -6.04
CA PHE A 27 -2.40 -12.78 -7.18
C PHE A 27 -1.63 -12.80 -8.52
N SER A 28 -0.51 -12.07 -8.63
CA SER A 28 0.33 -12.12 -9.83
C SER A 28 0.83 -13.53 -10.16
N LYS A 29 1.24 -14.31 -9.14
CA LYS A 29 1.67 -15.70 -9.34
C LYS A 29 0.51 -16.58 -9.83
N ALA A 30 -0.67 -16.41 -9.25
CA ALA A 30 -1.87 -17.16 -9.67
C ALA A 30 -2.24 -16.83 -11.13
N VAL A 31 -2.15 -15.57 -11.53
CA VAL A 31 -2.38 -15.13 -12.91
C VAL A 31 -1.38 -15.74 -13.87
N GLN A 32 -0.09 -15.77 -13.52
CA GLN A 32 0.95 -16.42 -14.34
C GLN A 32 0.73 -17.93 -14.47
N ALA A 33 0.30 -18.59 -13.38
CA ALA A 33 -0.04 -20.01 -13.43
C ALA A 33 -1.23 -20.27 -14.35
N LEU A 34 -2.27 -19.43 -14.30
CA LEU A 34 -3.42 -19.49 -15.20
C LEU A 34 -2.99 -19.29 -16.66
N GLN A 35 -2.20 -18.25 -16.95
CA GLN A 35 -1.66 -17.97 -18.29
C GLN A 35 -0.89 -19.15 -18.86
N THR A 36 -0.01 -19.73 -18.04
CA THR A 36 0.80 -20.89 -18.43
C THR A 36 -0.08 -22.10 -18.71
N GLY A 37 -1.06 -22.38 -17.84
CA GLY A 37 -1.98 -23.50 -17.99
C GLY A 37 -2.84 -23.40 -19.26
N LEU A 38 -3.40 -22.21 -19.53
CA LEU A 38 -4.19 -21.97 -20.74
C LEU A 38 -3.33 -22.10 -22.01
N SER A 39 -2.14 -21.48 -22.02
CA SER A 39 -1.20 -21.58 -23.16
C SER A 39 -0.78 -23.02 -23.44
N ALA A 40 -0.66 -23.86 -22.40
CA ALA A 40 -0.37 -25.28 -22.57
C ALA A 40 -1.53 -26.06 -23.20
N LEU A 41 -2.78 -25.72 -22.86
CA LEU A 41 -3.98 -26.33 -23.46
C LEU A 41 -4.16 -25.94 -24.92
N GLU A 42 -3.71 -24.75 -25.31
CA GLU A 42 -3.77 -24.27 -26.69
C GLU A 42 -2.80 -25.00 -27.64
N GLY A 43 -1.88 -25.81 -27.11
CA GLY A 43 -1.03 -26.69 -27.92
C GLY A 43 0.16 -26.02 -28.60
N GLY A 44 0.36 -24.71 -28.42
CA GLY A 44 1.48 -23.96 -28.99
C GLY A 44 1.37 -23.74 -30.52
N ASN A 45 2.35 -23.05 -31.09
CA ASN A 45 2.33 -22.65 -32.49
C ASN A 45 2.31 -23.87 -33.43
N GLY A 46 1.18 -24.07 -34.11
CA GLY A 46 1.01 -25.09 -35.17
C GLY A 46 0.23 -26.34 -34.76
N ALA A 47 -0.19 -26.47 -33.50
CA ALA A 47 -1.13 -27.50 -33.08
C ALA A 47 -2.57 -27.07 -33.38
N THR A 48 -3.44 -28.02 -33.73
CA THR A 48 -4.89 -27.76 -33.80
C THR A 48 -5.37 -27.36 -32.40
N PRO A 49 -5.98 -26.18 -32.24
CA PRO A 49 -6.49 -25.75 -30.95
C PRO A 49 -7.53 -26.73 -30.38
N PRO A 50 -7.77 -26.73 -29.05
CA PRO A 50 -8.70 -27.68 -28.43
C PRO A 50 -10.17 -27.51 -28.88
N TRP A 51 -10.49 -26.38 -29.51
CA TRP A 51 -11.81 -26.12 -30.12
C TRP A 51 -11.88 -26.46 -31.62
N GLY A 52 -10.83 -27.03 -32.21
CA GLY A 52 -10.79 -27.42 -33.62
C GLY A 52 -10.42 -26.30 -34.58
N ASP A 53 -10.20 -26.67 -35.84
CA ASP A 53 -9.90 -25.79 -36.98
C ASP A 53 -11.07 -25.70 -37.99
N ASP A 54 -12.27 -26.14 -37.58
CA ASP A 54 -13.49 -25.98 -38.37
C ASP A 54 -14.08 -24.56 -38.22
N ASP A 55 -15.05 -24.19 -39.05
CA ASP A 55 -15.66 -22.83 -39.03
C ASP A 55 -16.25 -22.45 -37.65
N ILE A 56 -16.70 -23.44 -36.88
CA ILE A 56 -17.17 -23.22 -35.51
C ILE A 56 -15.99 -22.97 -34.56
N GLY A 57 -14.95 -23.79 -34.65
CA GLY A 57 -13.70 -23.64 -33.90
C GLY A 57 -13.02 -22.30 -34.15
N GLU A 58 -12.94 -21.82 -35.39
CA GLU A 58 -12.34 -20.52 -35.71
C GLU A 58 -13.10 -19.35 -35.06
N LYS A 59 -14.45 -19.39 -35.08
CA LYS A 59 -15.30 -18.37 -34.44
C LYS A 59 -15.13 -18.39 -32.92
N PHE A 60 -15.12 -19.58 -32.32
CA PHE A 60 -14.86 -19.73 -30.90
C PHE A 60 -13.47 -19.21 -30.53
N GLY A 61 -12.45 -19.62 -31.27
CA GLY A 61 -11.07 -19.19 -31.08
C GLY A 61 -10.91 -17.68 -31.11
N THR A 62 -11.56 -17.01 -32.06
CA THR A 62 -11.54 -15.53 -32.16
C THR A 62 -12.07 -14.86 -30.89
N VAL A 63 -13.23 -15.30 -30.39
CA VAL A 63 -13.83 -14.74 -29.16
C VAL A 63 -13.00 -15.11 -27.93
N TYR A 64 -12.55 -16.36 -27.85
CA TYR A 64 -11.74 -16.88 -26.77
C TYR A 64 -10.43 -16.11 -26.63
N THR A 65 -9.67 -15.93 -27.72
CA THR A 65 -8.41 -15.18 -27.71
C THR A 65 -8.63 -13.75 -27.26
N GLY A 66 -9.66 -13.07 -27.76
CA GLY A 66 -9.98 -11.70 -27.32
C GLY A 66 -10.30 -11.62 -25.82
N LEU A 67 -11.10 -12.56 -25.30
CA LEU A 67 -11.42 -12.61 -23.86
C LEU A 67 -10.17 -12.93 -23.02
N ARG A 68 -9.40 -13.93 -23.44
CA ARG A 68 -8.17 -14.38 -22.77
C ARG A 68 -7.14 -13.27 -22.68
N ASP A 69 -6.89 -12.57 -23.79
CA ASP A 69 -5.87 -11.52 -23.83
C ASP A 69 -6.30 -10.32 -22.98
N GLY A 70 -7.57 -9.90 -23.07
CA GLY A 70 -8.12 -8.86 -22.20
C GLY A 70 -8.10 -9.25 -20.72
N MET A 71 -8.30 -10.52 -20.41
CA MET A 71 -8.16 -11.06 -19.05
C MET A 71 -6.70 -10.97 -18.57
N TYR A 72 -5.72 -11.33 -19.41
CA TYR A 72 -4.30 -11.25 -19.06
C TYR A 72 -3.86 -9.82 -18.76
N GLU A 73 -4.27 -8.86 -19.58
CA GLU A 73 -3.96 -7.44 -19.38
C GLU A 73 -4.62 -6.90 -18.10
N SER A 74 -5.92 -7.15 -17.92
CA SER A 74 -6.68 -6.64 -16.76
C SER A 74 -6.20 -7.22 -15.44
N MET A 75 -5.92 -8.53 -15.40
CA MET A 75 -5.39 -9.18 -14.20
C MET A 75 -3.96 -8.74 -13.89
N GLY A 76 -3.09 -8.57 -14.90
CA GLY A 76 -1.76 -8.01 -14.68
C GLY A 76 -1.80 -6.61 -14.07
N SER A 77 -2.64 -5.73 -14.63
CA SER A 77 -2.86 -4.37 -14.11
C SER A 77 -3.43 -4.37 -12.68
N LEU A 78 -4.35 -5.29 -12.37
CA LEU A 78 -4.89 -5.42 -11.02
C LEU A 78 -3.82 -5.86 -10.01
N ALA A 79 -2.97 -6.83 -10.37
CA ALA A 79 -1.87 -7.29 -9.52
C ALA A 79 -0.89 -6.16 -9.18
N GLU A 80 -0.52 -5.38 -10.19
CA GLU A 80 0.37 -4.23 -10.04
C GLU A 80 -0.25 -3.15 -9.13
N ARG A 81 -1.54 -2.87 -9.30
CA ARG A 81 -2.26 -1.90 -8.46
C ARG A 81 -2.34 -2.35 -7.00
N LEU A 82 -2.61 -3.64 -6.74
CA LEU A 82 -2.62 -4.20 -5.39
C LEU A 82 -1.24 -4.05 -4.74
N ALA A 83 -0.18 -4.47 -5.43
CA ALA A 83 1.19 -4.32 -4.93
C ALA A 83 1.55 -2.84 -4.69
N GLY A 84 1.16 -1.95 -5.61
CA GLY A 84 1.39 -0.51 -5.50
C GLY A 84 0.68 0.15 -4.31
N MET A 85 -0.56 -0.26 -4.01
CA MET A 85 -1.26 0.19 -2.80
C MET A 85 -0.52 -0.24 -1.52
N GLY A 86 0.02 -1.47 -1.51
CA GLY A 86 0.84 -1.95 -0.42
C GLY A 86 2.07 -1.06 -0.16
N LEU A 87 2.80 -0.73 -1.22
CA LEU A 87 3.95 0.17 -1.15
C LEU A 87 3.57 1.56 -0.63
N ALA A 88 2.45 2.12 -1.11
CA ALA A 88 1.97 3.43 -0.68
C ALA A 88 1.62 3.46 0.81
N PHE A 89 0.98 2.41 1.33
CA PHE A 89 0.65 2.31 2.76
C PHE A 89 1.90 2.18 3.63
N THR A 90 2.85 1.34 3.23
CA THR A 90 4.13 1.23 3.94
C THR A 90 4.90 2.55 3.92
N GLU A 91 4.92 3.26 2.79
CA GLU A 91 5.55 4.57 2.67
C GLU A 91 4.90 5.60 3.60
N MET A 92 3.57 5.63 3.67
CA MET A 92 2.84 6.52 4.59
C MET A 92 3.18 6.21 6.06
N GLY A 93 3.24 4.94 6.45
CA GLY A 93 3.62 4.56 7.81
C GLY A 93 5.03 5.01 8.17
N VAL A 94 6.01 4.81 7.28
CA VAL A 94 7.40 5.27 7.48
C VAL A 94 7.49 6.79 7.57
N ARG A 95 6.73 7.53 6.76
CA ARG A 95 6.70 8.99 6.82
C ARG A 95 6.11 9.50 8.12
N HIS A 96 5.06 8.84 8.64
CA HIS A 96 4.44 9.25 9.88
C HIS A 96 5.35 9.02 11.09
N GLU A 97 6.05 7.89 11.16
CA GLU A 97 7.06 7.60 12.20
C GLU A 97 8.21 8.60 12.19
N ARG A 98 8.73 8.94 11.00
CA ARG A 98 9.80 9.93 10.89
C ARG A 98 9.35 11.31 11.33
N ASN A 99 8.15 11.72 10.93
CA ASN A 99 7.62 13.03 11.30
C ASN A 99 7.44 13.16 12.81
N GLU A 100 6.88 12.13 13.47
CA GLU A 100 6.74 12.13 14.93
C GLU A 100 8.10 12.18 15.63
N GLY A 101 9.08 11.40 15.16
CA GLY A 101 10.45 11.43 15.73
C GLY A 101 11.17 12.76 15.55
N ASP A 102 11.01 13.41 14.40
CA ASP A 102 11.59 14.73 14.11
C ASP A 102 10.94 15.82 14.98
N GLU A 103 9.62 15.75 15.19
CA GLU A 103 8.87 16.64 16.08
C GLU A 103 9.29 16.47 17.55
N ASP A 104 9.42 15.23 18.04
CA ASP A 104 9.88 14.92 19.39
C ASP A 104 11.33 15.38 19.63
N ALA A 105 12.20 15.23 18.63
CA ALA A 105 13.58 15.70 18.69
C ALA A 105 13.65 17.23 18.73
N ALA A 106 12.85 17.92 17.91
CA ALA A 106 12.75 19.37 17.91
C ALA A 106 12.20 19.90 19.25
N TRP A 107 11.18 19.23 19.81
CA TRP A 107 10.63 19.57 21.12
C TRP A 107 11.64 19.35 22.25
N THR A 108 12.38 18.24 22.22
CA THR A 108 13.43 17.95 23.20
C THR A 108 14.54 19.00 23.12
N ALA A 109 14.98 19.37 21.91
CA ALA A 109 15.98 20.41 21.71
C ALA A 109 15.49 21.77 22.26
N LEU A 110 14.27 22.17 21.90
CA LEU A 110 13.67 23.42 22.38
C LEU A 110 13.55 23.44 23.90
N THR A 111 13.02 22.39 24.51
CA THR A 111 12.84 22.35 25.98
C THR A 111 14.17 22.27 26.73
N SER A 112 15.19 21.62 26.18
CA SER A 112 16.53 21.57 26.76
C SER A 112 17.20 22.96 26.85
N GLU A 113 16.85 23.87 25.94
CA GLU A 113 17.32 25.27 25.97
C GLU A 113 16.67 26.06 27.12
N TYR A 114 15.47 25.67 27.56
CA TYR A 114 14.70 26.35 28.60
C TYR A 114 14.75 25.68 29.99
N ASP A 115 15.33 24.49 30.11
CA ASP A 115 15.33 23.69 31.36
C ASP A 115 16.32 24.21 32.45
N GLY A 116 16.98 25.35 32.21
CA GLY A 116 18.00 25.89 33.10
C GLY A 116 17.82 27.34 33.57
N GLN A 117 17.16 28.22 32.82
CA GLN A 117 17.13 29.66 33.14
C GLN A 117 15.89 30.36 32.60
N VAL A 118 14.79 30.30 33.36
CA VAL A 118 13.84 31.43 33.35
C VAL A 118 14.28 32.38 34.46
N GLU A 119 15.20 33.31 34.15
CA GLU A 119 15.40 34.47 35.01
C GLU A 119 14.15 35.36 34.92
N VAL A 120 13.26 35.19 35.90
CA VAL A 120 12.16 36.13 36.10
C VAL A 120 12.75 37.47 36.54
N PRO A 121 12.46 38.58 35.84
CA PRO A 121 12.90 39.90 36.29
C PRO A 121 12.38 40.16 37.71
N ALA A 122 13.24 40.72 38.55
CA ALA A 122 12.95 40.96 39.96
C ALA A 122 11.63 41.73 40.13
N GLY A 123 10.61 41.05 40.67
CA GLY A 123 9.26 41.60 40.89
C GLY A 123 8.11 40.86 40.20
N VAL A 124 8.38 39.90 39.31
CA VAL A 124 7.32 39.11 38.64
C VAL A 124 7.10 37.77 39.34
N GLN A 125 5.95 37.62 40.01
CA GLN A 125 5.49 36.34 40.54
C GLN A 125 4.89 35.49 39.41
N VAL A 126 5.64 34.51 38.90
CA VAL A 126 5.09 33.50 38.01
C VAL A 126 4.45 32.40 38.85
N SER A 127 3.12 32.32 38.82
CA SER A 127 2.37 31.17 39.34
C SER A 127 2.17 30.17 38.22
N LEU A 128 3.08 29.21 38.10
CA LEU A 128 2.86 28.02 37.27
C LEU A 128 1.70 27.24 37.92
N ARG A 129 0.49 27.33 37.33
CA ARG A 129 -0.62 26.49 37.76
C ARG A 129 -0.25 25.03 37.43
N PRO A 130 -0.35 24.10 38.40
CA PRO A 130 -0.17 22.69 38.12
C PRO A 130 -1.12 22.26 37.00
N ARG A 131 -0.62 21.38 36.12
CA ARG A 131 -1.41 20.72 35.08
C ARG A 131 -2.68 20.17 35.73
N GLN A 132 -3.83 20.78 35.46
CA GLN A 132 -5.11 20.20 35.84
C GLN A 132 -5.30 18.99 34.94
N GLU A 133 -5.25 17.82 35.55
CA GLU A 133 -5.65 16.56 34.93
C GLU A 133 -7.17 16.64 34.72
N TRP A 134 -7.61 16.49 33.47
CA TRP A 134 -9.00 16.34 33.06
C TRP A 134 -9.15 15.07 32.23
#